data_AF-A0A2T2TGH3-F1
#
_entry.id   AF-A0A2T2TGH3-F1
#
_cell.length_a   1.000
_cell.length_b   1.000
_cell.length_c   1.000
_cell.angle_alpha   90.00
_cell.angle_beta   90.00
_cell.angle_gamma   90.00
#
_symmetry.space_group_name_H-M   'P 1'
#
loop_
_entity.id
_entity.type
_entity.pdbx_description
1 polymer ?
#
loop_
_entity_poly.entity_id
_entity_poly.type
_entity_poly.pdbx_seq_one_letter_code
_entity_poly.pdbx_strand_id
1 'polypeptide(L)'
;MTFDNTVSVYHVVRQGDDFEKAAQEVFAYLREAQDQFPDWPRVLYLDIEGHRDEEGRFDEDFREFQQEFLLGALGTFFTALALPLVQVVNPGEQRNDVPDALALGASEQQ
;
A
#
# COMPACT_ATOMS: atom_id res chain seq x y z
N MET A 1 19.26 0.58 24.87
CA MET A 1 18.29 1.08 23.88
C MET A 1 17.74 -0.15 23.19
N THR A 2 16.51 -0.53 23.50
CA THR A 2 15.78 -1.50 22.68
C THR A 2 15.33 -0.70 21.48
N PHE A 3 15.89 -0.97 20.31
CA PHE A 3 15.37 -0.38 19.08
C PHE A 3 13.99 -1.02 18.88
N ASP A 4 12.93 -0.22 18.85
CA ASP A 4 11.62 -0.71 18.41
C ASP A 4 11.78 -1.18 16.97
N ASN A 5 11.76 -2.50 16.85
CA ASN A 5 11.98 -3.22 15.62
C ASN A 5 10.85 -2.88 14.64
N THR A 6 11.16 -2.18 13.55
CA THR A 6 10.19 -1.73 12.54
C THR A 6 10.64 -2.18 11.16
N VAL A 7 9.71 -2.68 10.35
CA VAL A 7 9.94 -3.02 8.95
C VAL A 7 9.52 -1.84 8.08
N SER A 8 10.46 -1.30 7.31
CA SER A 8 10.17 -0.30 6.28
C SER A 8 9.96 -1.00 4.94
N VAL A 9 8.75 -0.91 4.41
CA VAL A 9 8.41 -1.38 3.06
C VAL A 9 8.50 -0.18 2.12
N TYR A 10 9.43 -0.21 1.17
CA TYR A 10 9.57 0.84 0.16
C TYR A 10 9.21 0.30 -1.22
N HIS A 11 8.32 0.99 -1.91
CA HIS A 11 7.89 0.61 -3.25
C HIS A 11 7.79 1.83 -4.17
N VAL A 12 8.17 1.63 -5.43
CA VAL A 12 8.08 2.62 -6.50
C VAL A 12 7.20 2.04 -7.59
N VAL A 13 6.03 2.63 -7.80
CA VAL A 13 5.20 2.35 -8.96
C VAL A 13 5.84 3.02 -10.17
N ARG A 14 6.12 2.25 -11.20
CA ARG A 14 6.68 2.75 -12.47
C ARG A 14 5.59 3.27 -13.38
N GLN A 15 5.96 4.15 -14.30
CA GLN A 15 5.05 4.72 -15.30
C GLN A 15 4.33 3.66 -16.16
N GLY A 16 4.94 2.49 -16.35
CA GLY A 16 4.37 1.39 -17.14
C GLY A 16 3.56 0.38 -16.31
N ASP A 17 3.43 0.58 -15.01
CA ASP A 17 2.65 -0.30 -14.14
C ASP A 17 1.18 0.12 -14.16
N ASP A 18 0.28 -0.85 -14.22
CA ASP A 18 -1.15 -0.63 -14.01
C ASP A 18 -1.50 -0.81 -12.53
N PHE A 19 -2.76 -0.49 -12.20
CA PHE A 19 -3.30 -0.64 -10.85
C PHE A 19 -3.12 -2.06 -10.32
N GLU A 20 -3.45 -3.08 -11.12
CA GLU A 20 -3.45 -4.48 -10.69
C GLU A 20 -2.04 -4.93 -10.30
N LYS A 21 -1.05 -4.62 -11.14
CA LYS A 21 0.34 -4.92 -10.86
C LYS A 21 0.82 -4.24 -9.58
N ALA A 22 0.58 -2.93 -9.45
CA ALA A 22 0.99 -2.17 -8.27
C ALA A 22 0.33 -2.72 -6.98
N ALA A 23 -0.96 -3.11 -7.05
CA ALA A 23 -1.70 -3.69 -5.94
C ALA A 23 -1.15 -5.06 -5.53
N GLN A 24 -0.87 -5.93 -6.49
CA GLN A 24 -0.28 -7.25 -6.24
C GLN A 24 1.12 -7.14 -5.64
N GLU A 25 1.95 -6.22 -6.13
CA GLU A 25 3.31 -6.00 -5.62
C GLU A 25 3.30 -5.50 -4.16
N VAL A 26 2.51 -4.47 -3.84
CA VAL A 26 2.40 -3.99 -2.46
C VAL A 26 1.87 -5.07 -1.52
N PHE A 27 0.88 -5.86 -1.96
CA PHE A 27 0.38 -6.97 -1.17
C PHE A 27 1.43 -8.07 -0.95
N ALA A 28 2.22 -8.40 -1.97
CA ALA A 28 3.32 -9.34 -1.85
C ALA A 28 4.37 -8.87 -0.83
N TYR A 29 4.73 -7.58 -0.82
CA TYR A 29 5.65 -7.04 0.17
C TYR A 29 5.07 -7.04 1.59
N LEU A 30 3.77 -6.77 1.73
CA LEU A 30 3.09 -6.87 3.03
C LEU A 30 3.16 -8.30 3.58
N ARG A 31 2.87 -9.29 2.74
CA ARG A 31 3.00 -10.72 3.05
C ARG A 31 4.42 -11.08 3.47
N GLU A 32 5.39 -10.71 2.64
CA GLU A 32 6.80 -10.96 2.87
C GLU A 32 7.28 -10.35 4.20
N ALA A 33 6.84 -9.13 4.52
CA ALA A 33 7.17 -8.46 5.77
C ALA A 33 6.64 -9.22 6.99
N GLN A 34 5.38 -9.69 6.95
CA GLN A 34 4.81 -10.49 8.05
C GLN A 34 5.49 -11.86 8.17
N ASP A 35 5.90 -12.48 7.05
CA ASP A 35 6.56 -13.79 7.07
C ASP A 35 7.99 -13.72 7.62
N GLN A 36 8.76 -12.70 7.24
CA GLN A 36 10.15 -12.54 7.69
C GLN A 36 10.25 -11.91 9.09
N PHE A 37 9.30 -11.03 9.44
CA PHE A 37 9.31 -10.24 10.67
C PHE A 37 7.91 -10.27 11.31
N PRO A 38 7.52 -11.41 11.90
CA PRO A 38 6.17 -11.62 12.40
C PRO A 38 5.82 -10.58 13.46
N ASP A 39 4.70 -9.91 13.25
CA ASP A 39 4.07 -8.94 14.16
C ASP A 39 4.87 -7.66 14.39
N TRP A 40 5.96 -7.46 13.66
CA TRP A 40 6.72 -6.21 13.73
C TRP A 40 5.90 -5.06 13.13
N PRO A 41 5.93 -3.86 13.72
CA PRO A 41 5.41 -2.65 13.09
C PRO A 41 5.91 -2.50 11.65
N ARG A 42 4.98 -2.20 10.73
CA ARG A 42 5.27 -2.01 9.30
C ARG A 42 4.92 -0.59 8.88
N VAL A 43 5.83 0.04 8.15
CA VAL A 43 5.59 1.36 7.55
C VAL A 43 5.76 1.25 6.04
N LEU A 44 4.73 1.62 5.29
CA LEU A 44 4.78 1.69 3.83
C LEU A 44 5.24 3.08 3.39
N TYR A 45 6.23 3.11 2.51
CA TYR A 45 6.69 4.30 1.80
C TYR A 45 6.49 4.06 0.31
N LEU A 46 5.71 4.93 -0.33
CA LEU A 46 5.35 4.78 -1.73
C LEU A 46 5.79 6.00 -2.54
N ASP A 47 6.46 5.76 -3.65
CA ASP A 47 6.63 6.73 -4.74
C ASP A 47 5.87 6.25 -5.98
N ILE A 48 5.33 7.20 -6.75
CA ILE A 48 4.62 6.92 -8.00
C ILE A 48 5.23 7.77 -9.11
N GLU A 49 5.83 7.12 -10.09
CA GLU A 49 6.40 7.74 -11.28
C GLU A 49 5.34 7.89 -12.37
N GLY A 50 5.05 9.12 -12.79
CA GLY A 50 4.03 9.37 -13.81
C GLY A 50 2.61 9.27 -13.25
N HIS A 51 1.73 8.58 -13.98
CA HIS A 51 0.31 8.38 -13.64
C HIS A 51 -0.42 9.69 -13.36
N ARG A 52 -0.24 10.65 -14.28
CA ARG A 52 -0.81 12.00 -14.17
C ARG A 52 -1.78 12.30 -15.29
N ASP A 53 -2.85 13.00 -14.96
CA ASP A 53 -3.77 13.61 -15.92
C ASP A 53 -3.17 14.87 -16.58
N GLU A 54 -3.91 15.48 -17.51
CA GLU A 54 -3.49 16.71 -18.21
C GLU A 54 -3.30 17.92 -17.27
N GLU A 55 -3.88 17.88 -16.06
CA GLU A 55 -3.76 18.91 -15.03
C GLU A 55 -2.60 18.61 -14.05
N GLY A 56 -1.86 17.52 -14.27
CA GLY A 56 -0.73 17.10 -13.43
C GLY A 56 -1.12 16.45 -12.10
N ARG A 57 -2.41 16.13 -11.91
CA ARG A 57 -2.89 15.36 -10.75
C ARG A 57 -2.70 13.89 -11.01
N PHE A 58 -2.73 13.05 -9.97
CA PHE A 58 -2.82 11.60 -10.23
C PHE A 58 -4.08 11.30 -11.03
N ASP A 59 -3.95 10.42 -12.02
CA ASP A 59 -5.12 9.88 -12.73
C ASP A 59 -6.05 9.12 -11.77
N GLU A 60 -7.21 8.71 -12.27
CA GLU A 60 -8.23 8.04 -11.48
C GLU A 60 -7.71 6.75 -10.83
N ASP A 61 -7.06 5.89 -11.62
CA ASP A 61 -6.51 4.61 -11.15
C ASP A 61 -5.53 4.82 -9.99
N PHE A 62 -4.58 5.75 -10.11
CA PHE A 62 -3.57 5.96 -9.08
C PHE A 62 -4.02 6.87 -7.93
N ARG A 63 -5.12 7.60 -8.10
CA ARG A 63 -5.85 8.20 -6.98
C ARG A 63 -6.56 7.12 -6.16
N GLU A 64 -7.27 6.20 -6.81
CA GLU A 64 -7.98 5.08 -6.18
C GLU A 64 -7.02 4.09 -5.52
N PHE A 65 -5.89 3.80 -6.17
CA PHE A 65 -4.81 3.01 -5.58
C PHE A 65 -4.40 3.55 -4.21
N GLN A 66 -4.20 4.86 -4.10
CA GLN A 66 -3.81 5.47 -2.84
C GLN A 66 -4.96 5.53 -1.83
N GLN A 67 -6.16 5.97 -2.22
CA GLN A 67 -7.25 6.27 -1.28
C GLN A 67 -8.09 5.05 -0.90
N GLU A 68 -8.50 4.26 -1.89
CA GLU A 68 -9.40 3.13 -1.67
C GLU A 68 -8.60 1.87 -1.33
N PHE A 69 -7.57 1.55 -2.12
CA PHE A 69 -6.81 0.32 -1.92
C PHE A 69 -5.81 0.44 -0.76
N LEU A 70 -4.88 1.39 -0.80
CA LEU A 70 -3.83 1.48 0.22
C LEU A 70 -4.36 1.96 1.57
N LEU A 71 -5.15 3.04 1.61
CA LEU A 71 -5.71 3.53 2.88
C LEU A 71 -6.92 2.70 3.32
N GLY A 72 -7.88 2.47 2.43
CA GLY A 72 -9.14 1.81 2.76
C GLY A 72 -9.01 0.30 3.01
N ALA A 73 -8.34 -0.43 2.11
CA ALA A 73 -8.25 -1.88 2.20
C ALA A 73 -7.00 -2.38 2.95
N LEU A 74 -5.82 -1.85 2.63
CA LEU A 74 -4.56 -2.32 3.22
C LEU A 74 -4.12 -1.55 4.48
N GLY A 75 -4.70 -0.38 4.75
CA GLY A 75 -4.21 0.51 5.79
C GLY A 75 -4.17 -0.11 7.20
N THR A 76 -5.10 -1.04 7.48
CA THR A 76 -5.16 -1.77 8.76
C THR A 76 -3.94 -2.67 9.02
N PHE A 77 -3.23 -3.12 7.97
CA PHE A 77 -2.10 -4.04 8.10
C PHE A 77 -0.74 -3.33 8.26
N PHE A 78 -0.75 -1.99 8.17
CA PHE A 78 0.41 -1.14 8.41
C PHE A 78 0.20 -0.32 9.68
N THR A 79 1.29 0.05 10.33
CA THR A 79 1.31 1.04 11.41
C THR A 79 1.23 2.45 10.86
N ALA A 80 1.87 2.70 9.71
CA ALA A 80 1.80 3.99 9.03
C ALA A 80 2.00 3.85 7.53
N LEU A 81 1.47 4.81 6.77
CA LEU A 81 1.61 4.92 5.33
C LEU A 81 2.10 6.32 4.98
N ALA A 82 3.19 6.40 4.23
CA ALA A 82 3.69 7.61 3.60
C ALA A 82 3.42 7.52 2.09
N LEU A 83 2.26 8.02 1.68
CA LEU A 83 1.81 8.03 0.29
C LEU A 83 2.01 9.42 -0.33
N PRO A 84 2.12 9.52 -1.66
CA PRO A 84 2.25 10.82 -2.33
C PRO A 84 1.09 11.79 -2.04
N LEU A 85 -0.14 11.30 -1.87
CA LEU A 85 -1.30 12.14 -1.54
C LEU A 85 -1.40 12.48 -0.05
N VAL A 86 -0.95 11.58 0.84
CA VAL A 86 -1.14 11.75 2.28
C VAL A 86 -0.17 10.88 3.09
N GLN A 87 0.18 11.37 4.27
CA GLN A 87 0.89 10.57 5.27
C GLN A 87 -0.03 10.36 6.47
N VAL A 88 -0.23 9.11 6.87
CA VAL A 88 -1.13 8.74 7.97
C VAL A 88 -0.50 7.70 8.89
N VAL A 89 -0.88 7.76 10.16
CA VAL A 89 -0.69 6.68 11.13
C VAL A 89 -2.01 5.94 11.24
N ASN A 90 -1.97 4.61 11.22
CA ASN A 90 -3.15 3.79 11.45
C ASN A 90 -3.71 4.10 12.85
N PRO A 91 -4.98 4.56 12.97
CA PRO A 91 -5.55 4.93 14.26
C PRO A 91 -5.85 3.73 15.16
N GLY A 92 -5.88 2.52 14.60
CA GLY A 92 -6.03 1.27 15.33
C GLY A 92 -4.73 0.51 15.50
N GLU A 93 -4.81 -0.67 16.11
CA GLU A 93 -3.68 -1.60 16.15
C GLU A 93 -3.44 -2.19 14.75
N GLN A 94 -2.17 -2.39 14.41
CA GLN A 94 -1.80 -3.06 13.17
C GLN A 94 -2.31 -4.51 13.19
N ARG A 95 -3.02 -4.87 12.12
CA ARG A 95 -3.50 -6.24 11.92
C ARG A 95 -2.38 -7.13 11.36
N ASN A 96 -2.21 -8.32 11.94
CA ASN A 96 -1.17 -9.28 11.57
C ASN A 96 -1.70 -10.56 10.87
N ASP A 97 -3.01 -10.80 10.89
CA ASP A 97 -3.68 -11.84 10.08
C ASP A 97 -3.77 -11.41 8.60
N VAL A 98 -2.61 -11.30 7.94
CA VAL A 98 -2.53 -10.96 6.52
C VAL A 98 -3.08 -12.14 5.69
N PRO A 99 -4.08 -11.91 4.80
CA PRO A 99 -4.63 -12.95 3.94
C PRO A 99 -3.56 -13.63 3.07
N ASP A 100 -3.78 -14.88 2.66
CA ASP A 100 -2.81 -15.62 1.84
C ASP A 100 -2.77 -15.15 0.38
N ALA A 101 -3.85 -14.52 -0.11
CA ALA A 101 -3.95 -14.05 -1.47
C ALA A 101 -4.80 -12.78 -1.57
N LEU A 102 -4.47 -11.93 -2.53
CA LEU A 102 -5.26 -10.78 -2.94
C LEU A 102 -6.13 -11.15 -4.13
N ALA A 103 -7.45 -11.01 -3.96
CA ALA A 103 -8.41 -11.12 -5.05
C ALA A 103 -8.94 -9.71 -5.39
N LEU A 104 -8.61 -9.23 -6.58
CA LEU A 104 -9.16 -7.99 -7.12
C LEU A 104 -10.43 -8.33 -7.89
N GLY A 105 -11.56 -7.76 -7.46
CA GLY A 105 -12.82 -7.89 -8.19
C GLY A 105 -12.80 -6.97 -9.39
N ALA A 106 -13.12 -7.47 -10.59
CA ALA A 106 -13.50 -6.60 -11.68
C ALA A 106 -14.78 -5.87 -11.25
N SER A 107 -14.71 -4.54 -11.14
CA SER A 107 -15.91 -3.72 -10.99
C SER A 107 -16.79 -3.96 -12.21
N GLU A 108 -17.90 -4.70 -12.04
CA GLU A 108 -18.98 -4.67 -13.01
C GLU A 108 -19.48 -3.23 -13.06
N GLN A 109 -19.17 -2.56 -14.18
CA GLN A 109 -19.74 -1.26 -14.52
C GLN A 109 -21.26 -1.39 -14.47
N GLN A 110 -21.89 -0.75 -13.49
CA GLN A 110 -23.35 -0.54 -13.45
C GLN A 110 -23.67 0.87 -13.90
#